data_AF-A0A2W4CXI3-F1
#
_entry.id   AF-A0A2W4CXI3-F1
#
_cell.length_a   1.000
_cell.length_b   1.000
_cell.length_c   1.000
_cell.angle_alpha   90.00
_cell.angle_beta   90.00
_cell.angle_gamma   90.00
#
_symmetry.space_group_name_H-M   'P 1'
#
loop_
_entity.id
_entity.type
_entity.pdbx_description
1 polymer ?
#
loop_
_entity_poly.entity_id
_entity_poly.type
_entity_poly.pdbx_seq_one_letter_code
_entity_poly.pdbx_strand_id
1 'polypeptide(L)'
;MMKRMVLSAAVAVCVCHAASASSDGAWNAMFAKANGTCIGQSGLNTPEASAPVVFNDATGKVAVLLRGRSGRGNSKADVNLICLYDKKSGKASIAEYRWLGN
;
A
#
# COMPACT_ATOMS: atom_id res chain seq x y z
N MET A 1 25.71 43.77 26.72
CA MET A 1 25.88 42.32 26.43
C MET A 1 24.57 41.51 26.47
N MET A 2 23.58 41.86 27.30
CA MET A 2 22.31 41.12 27.45
C MET A 2 21.43 41.03 26.17
N LYS A 3 21.52 42.02 25.27
CA LYS A 3 20.69 42.08 24.04
C LYS A 3 21.08 41.06 22.96
N ARG A 4 22.32 40.54 22.98
CA ARG A 4 22.78 39.52 22.00
C ARG A 4 22.35 38.10 22.39
N MET A 5 22.08 37.86 23.67
CA MET A 5 21.66 36.55 24.18
C MET A 5 20.19 36.25 23.87
N VAL A 6 19.34 37.28 23.76
CA VAL A 6 17.91 37.13 23.43
C VAL A 6 17.71 36.72 21.97
N LEU A 7 18.59 37.16 21.06
CA LEU A 7 18.45 36.86 19.63
C LEU A 7 18.78 35.40 19.29
N SER A 8 19.66 34.76 20.06
CA SER A 8 20.03 33.34 19.84
C SER A 8 18.98 32.34 20.36
N ALA A 9 18.13 32.74 21.30
CA ALA A 9 17.08 31.86 21.84
C ALA A 9 15.83 31.80 20.95
N ALA A 10 15.59 32.83 20.12
CA ALA A 10 14.40 32.90 19.26
C ALA A 10 14.47 31.99 18.02
N VAL A 11 15.67 31.60 17.58
CA VAL A 11 15.84 30.73 16.38
C VAL A 11 15.62 29.25 16.70
N ALA A 12 15.74 28.84 17.97
CA ALA A 12 15.70 27.43 18.37
C ALA A 12 14.29 26.83 18.47
N VAL A 13 13.21 27.64 18.45
CA VAL A 13 11.83 27.17 18.67
C VAL A 13 11.09 26.77 17.38
N CYS A 14 11.62 27.08 16.19
CA CYS A 14 10.88 26.89 14.94
C CYS A 14 11.06 25.52 14.27
N VAL A 15 11.69 24.54 14.92
CA VAL A 15 11.94 23.21 14.33
C VAL A 15 11.07 22.11 14.96
N CYS A 16 9.91 22.50 15.50
CA CYS A 16 8.82 21.57 15.80
C CYS A 16 8.27 21.04 14.47
N HIS A 17 8.97 20.08 13.87
CA HIS A 17 8.43 19.27 12.80
C HIS A 17 7.16 18.64 13.35
N ALA A 18 6.00 19.04 12.81
CA ALA A 18 4.76 18.35 13.07
C ALA A 18 5.00 16.88 12.74
N ALA A 19 5.15 16.05 13.78
CA ALA A 19 5.22 14.62 13.63
C ALA A 19 3.83 14.20 13.16
N SER A 20 3.63 14.21 11.85
CA SER A 20 2.46 13.65 11.21
C SER A 20 2.54 12.15 11.44
N ALA A 21 2.00 11.67 12.55
CA ALA A 21 1.60 10.29 12.65
C ALA A 21 0.77 9.98 11.40
N SER A 22 1.01 8.82 10.76
CA SER A 22 0.29 8.44 9.54
C SER A 22 -1.21 8.58 9.78
N SER A 23 -1.83 9.56 9.11
CA SER A 23 -3.25 9.85 9.29
C SER A 23 -4.10 8.84 8.53
N ASP A 24 -5.37 8.72 8.90
CA ASP A 24 -6.33 7.86 8.19
C ASP A 24 -6.40 8.21 6.70
N GLY A 25 -6.28 9.50 6.36
CA GLY A 25 -6.21 9.96 4.98
C GLY A 25 -5.01 9.42 4.22
N ALA A 26 -3.83 9.38 4.85
CA ALA A 26 -2.62 8.83 4.25
C ALA A 26 -2.74 7.32 4.00
N TRP A 27 -3.33 6.59 4.95
CA TRP A 27 -3.60 5.17 4.82
C TRP A 27 -4.60 4.89 3.69
N ASN A 28 -5.72 5.61 3.65
CA ASN A 28 -6.75 5.45 2.62
C ASN A 28 -6.18 5.73 1.22
N ALA A 29 -5.38 6.78 1.06
CA ALA A 29 -4.73 7.10 -0.22
C ALA A 29 -3.75 6.00 -0.66
N MET A 30 -2.96 5.44 0.26
CA MET A 30 -2.04 4.34 -0.05
C MET A 30 -2.80 3.06 -0.43
N PHE A 31 -3.85 2.72 0.32
CA PHE A 31 -4.68 1.54 0.04
C PHE A 31 -5.42 1.64 -1.28
N ALA A 32 -5.92 2.82 -1.64
CA ALA A 32 -6.51 3.06 -2.95
C ALA A 32 -5.50 2.82 -4.08
N LYS A 33 -4.26 3.31 -3.91
CA LYS A 33 -3.17 3.05 -4.88
C LYS A 33 -2.82 1.58 -4.97
N ALA A 34 -2.66 0.89 -3.83
CA ALA A 34 -2.35 -0.53 -3.81
C ALA A 34 -3.45 -1.34 -4.51
N ASN A 35 -4.71 -1.10 -4.15
CA ASN A 35 -5.85 -1.81 -4.73
C ASN A 35 -5.97 -1.56 -6.24
N GLY A 36 -5.91 -0.28 -6.67
CA GLY A 36 -5.97 0.07 -8.09
C GLY A 36 -4.82 -0.52 -8.90
N THR A 37 -3.59 -0.52 -8.36
CA THR A 37 -2.42 -1.12 -9.01
C THR A 37 -2.59 -2.64 -9.13
N CYS A 38 -2.99 -3.31 -8.05
CA CYS A 38 -3.17 -4.75 -8.02
C CYS A 38 -4.28 -5.20 -8.98
N ILE A 39 -5.45 -4.55 -8.95
CA ILE A 39 -6.56 -4.83 -9.86
C ILE A 39 -6.13 -4.61 -11.31
N GLY A 40 -5.53 -3.44 -11.61
CA GLY A 40 -5.14 -3.07 -12.97
C GLY A 40 -4.08 -3.99 -13.58
N GLN A 41 -3.21 -4.58 -12.77
CA GLN A 41 -2.15 -5.48 -13.23
C GLN A 41 -2.51 -6.98 -13.11
N SER A 42 -3.66 -7.32 -12.51
CA SER A 42 -4.05 -8.71 -12.23
C SER A 42 -4.41 -9.53 -13.47
N GLY A 43 -4.83 -8.89 -14.55
CA GLY A 43 -5.35 -9.58 -15.74
C GLY A 43 -6.71 -10.28 -15.53
N LEU A 44 -7.39 -10.05 -14.41
CA LEU A 44 -8.69 -10.63 -14.11
C LEU A 44 -9.81 -9.90 -14.88
N ASN A 45 -10.79 -10.66 -15.35
CA ASN A 45 -11.97 -10.13 -16.03
C ASN A 45 -12.97 -9.53 -15.02
N THR A 46 -13.09 -10.16 -13.85
CA THR A 46 -14.00 -9.77 -12.76
C THR A 46 -13.25 -9.81 -11.43
N PRO A 47 -12.33 -8.86 -11.21
CA PRO A 47 -11.51 -8.83 -9.99
C PRO A 47 -12.33 -8.44 -8.77
N GLU A 48 -12.25 -9.26 -7.74
CA GLU A 48 -12.65 -8.91 -6.38
C GLU A 48 -11.38 -8.78 -5.53
N ALA A 49 -11.26 -7.67 -4.81
CA ALA A 49 -10.13 -7.40 -3.94
C ALA A 49 -10.52 -7.45 -2.46
N SER A 50 -9.65 -8.02 -1.63
CA SER A 50 -9.78 -7.96 -0.17
C SER A 50 -9.44 -6.58 0.37
N ALA A 51 -9.74 -6.35 1.65
CA ALA A 51 -9.06 -5.31 2.40
C ALA A 51 -7.53 -5.56 2.35
N PRO A 52 -6.69 -4.50 2.31
CA PRO A 52 -5.25 -4.68 2.28
C PRO A 52 -4.72 -5.33 3.57
N VAL A 53 -3.84 -6.30 3.42
CA VAL A 53 -3.11 -6.96 4.50
C VAL A 53 -1.82 -6.17 4.75
N VAL A 54 -1.75 -5.53 5.91
CA VAL A 54 -0.63 -4.67 6.30
C VAL A 54 0.38 -5.47 7.10
N PHE A 55 1.63 -5.47 6.64
CA PHE A 55 2.76 -6.02 7.37
C PHE A 55 3.51 -4.91 8.10
N ASN A 56 4.41 -5.33 9.01
CA ASN A 56 5.32 -4.41 9.68
C ASN A 56 6.09 -3.53 8.66
N ASP A 57 6.59 -2.39 9.11
CA ASP A 57 7.27 -1.45 8.22
C ASP A 57 8.59 -1.99 7.66
N ALA A 58 9.24 -2.91 8.36
CA ALA A 58 10.44 -3.60 7.87
C ALA A 58 10.18 -4.40 6.59
N THR A 59 8.97 -4.92 6.41
CA THR A 59 8.57 -5.61 5.17
C THR A 59 8.45 -4.63 4.00
N GLY A 60 8.07 -3.38 4.27
CA GLY A 60 7.94 -2.34 3.24
C GLY A 60 6.83 -2.58 2.21
N LYS A 61 5.96 -3.58 2.43
CA LYS A 61 4.89 -3.96 1.49
C LYS A 61 3.52 -4.07 2.15
N VAL A 62 2.50 -4.02 1.31
CA VAL A 62 1.10 -4.31 1.63
C VAL A 62 0.64 -5.40 0.67
N ALA A 63 -0.04 -6.42 1.16
CA ALA A 63 -0.64 -7.43 0.28
C ALA A 63 -2.12 -7.13 0.01
N VAL A 64 -2.57 -7.44 -1.18
CA VAL A 64 -4.00 -7.46 -1.55
C VAL A 64 -4.30 -8.84 -2.10
N LEU A 65 -5.29 -9.52 -1.52
CA LEU A 65 -5.78 -10.78 -2.08
C LEU A 65 -6.80 -10.45 -3.15
N LEU A 66 -6.62 -11.06 -4.31
CA LEU A 66 -7.54 -10.95 -5.43
C LEU A 66 -8.12 -12.33 -5.73
N ARG A 67 -9.38 -12.35 -6.14
CA ARG A 67 -10.01 -13.52 -6.75
C ARG A 67 -10.85 -13.09 -7.94
N GLY A 68 -11.05 -13.98 -8.87
CA GLY A 68 -11.92 -13.72 -10.02
C GLY A 68 -11.62 -14.66 -11.16
N ARG A 69 -12.21 -14.38 -12.32
CA ARG A 69 -11.98 -15.18 -13.53
C ARG A 69 -10.85 -14.59 -14.36
N SER A 70 -10.01 -15.47 -14.89
CA SER A 70 -8.99 -15.13 -15.88
C SER A 70 -9.19 -15.96 -17.16
N GLY A 71 -8.79 -15.39 -18.30
CA GLY A 71 -8.88 -16.03 -19.62
C GLY A 71 -9.95 -15.44 -20.54
N ARG A 72 -10.13 -16.05 -21.72
CA ARG A 72 -11.02 -15.57 -22.78
C ARG A 72 -11.92 -16.70 -23.31
N GLY A 73 -13.16 -16.35 -23.67
CA GLY A 73 -14.13 -17.30 -24.22
C GLY A 73 -14.53 -18.37 -23.21
N ASN A 74 -14.49 -19.64 -23.64
CA ASN A 74 -14.83 -20.81 -22.82
C ASN A 74 -13.71 -21.25 -21.87
N SER A 75 -12.49 -20.70 -22.00
CA SER A 75 -11.33 -21.05 -21.17
C SER A 75 -11.22 -20.20 -19.89
N LYS A 76 -12.35 -19.70 -19.36
CA LYS A 76 -12.37 -18.87 -18.15
C LYS A 76 -12.29 -19.72 -16.89
N ALA A 77 -11.20 -19.60 -16.14
CA ALA A 77 -11.01 -20.27 -14.87
C ALA A 77 -11.05 -19.28 -13.70
N ASP A 78 -11.56 -19.72 -12.56
CA ASP A 78 -11.42 -18.99 -11.30
C ASP A 78 -9.99 -19.13 -10.80
N VAL A 79 -9.38 -18.00 -10.45
CA VAL A 79 -8.01 -17.91 -9.96
C VAL A 79 -7.97 -17.05 -8.70
N ASN A 80 -7.06 -17.41 -7.79
CA ASN A 80 -6.77 -16.61 -6.61
C ASN A 80 -5.35 -16.06 -6.75
N LEU A 81 -5.20 -14.76 -6.59
CA LEU A 81 -3.92 -14.08 -6.71
C LEU A 81 -3.59 -13.36 -5.40
N ILE A 82 -2.31 -13.34 -5.06
CA ILE A 82 -1.77 -12.43 -4.05
C ILE A 82 -0.97 -11.35 -4.79
N CYS A 83 -1.27 -10.09 -4.48
CA CYS A 83 -0.53 -8.94 -4.98
C CYS A 83 0.27 -8.34 -3.84
N LEU A 84 1.58 -8.21 -4.00
CA LEU A 84 2.46 -7.48 -3.08
C LEU A 84 2.76 -6.10 -3.65
N TYR A 85 2.22 -5.06 -3.01
CA TYR A 85 2.47 -3.67 -3.34
C TYR A 85 3.62 -3.13 -2.49
N ASP A 86 4.67 -2.63 -3.16
CA ASP A 86 5.82 -2.01 -2.50
C ASP A 86 5.52 -0.55 -2.13
N LYS A 87 5.49 -0.24 -0.83
CA LYS A 87 5.11 1.09 -0.30
C LYS A 87 6.03 2.20 -0.82
N LYS A 88 7.29 1.89 -1.14
CA LYS A 88 8.32 2.85 -1.54
C LYS A 88 8.33 3.13 -3.04
N SER A 89 8.32 2.07 -3.85
CA SER A 89 8.42 2.17 -5.31
C SER A 89 7.06 2.23 -6.01
N GLY A 90 5.98 1.87 -5.32
CA GLY A 90 4.63 1.78 -5.88
C GLY A 90 4.44 0.64 -6.88
N LYS A 91 5.41 -0.28 -6.99
CA LYS A 91 5.33 -1.43 -7.88
C LYS A 91 4.54 -2.57 -7.22
N ALA A 92 3.85 -3.35 -8.05
CA ALA A 92 3.17 -4.56 -7.62
C ALA A 92 3.87 -5.81 -8.15
N SER A 93 3.86 -6.88 -7.36
CA SER A 93 4.25 -8.23 -7.79
C SER A 93 3.08 -9.16 -7.51
N ILE A 94 2.60 -9.85 -8.54
CA ILE A 94 1.37 -10.64 -8.48
C ILE A 94 1.72 -12.11 -8.72
N ALA A 95 1.19 -13.00 -7.88
CA ALA A 95 1.36 -14.43 -8.01
C ALA A 95 0.04 -15.17 -7.77
N GLU A 96 -0.21 -16.23 -8.52
CA GLU A 96 -1.32 -17.16 -8.24
C GLU A 96 -0.98 -17.99 -6.99
N TYR A 97 -2.00 -18.27 -6.18
CA TYR A 97 -1.91 -19.25 -5.10
C TYR A 97 -3.10 -20.20 -5.14
N ARG A 98 -2.93 -21.37 -4.50
CA ARG A 98 -3.95 -22.40 -4.39
C ARG A 98 -4.04 -22.89 -2.96
N TRP A 99 -5.23 -23.27 -2.53
CA TRP A 99 -5.44 -23.89 -1.23
C TRP A 99 -4.98 -25.34 -1.26
N LEU A 100 -4.25 -25.75 -0.23
CA LEU A 100 -3.88 -27.15 -0.02
C LEU A 100 -5.04 -27.83 0.71
N GLY A 101 -6.07 -28.28 -0.03
CA GLY A 101 -7.24 -28.93 0.58
C GLY A 101 -8.57 -28.80 -0.17
N ASN A 102 -8.54 -28.30 -1.42
CA ASN A 102 -9.67 -28.41 -2.34
C ASN A 102 -9.52 -29.63 -3.24
#